data_AF-A0A0M8WSI9-F1
#
_entry.id   AF-A0A0M8WSI9-F1
#
_cell.length_a   1.000
_cell.length_b   1.000
_cell.length_c   1.000
_cell.angle_alpha   90.00
_cell.angle_beta   90.00
_cell.angle_gamma   90.00
#
_symmetry.space_group_name_H-M   'P 1'
#
loop_
_entity.id
_entity.type
_entity.pdbx_description
1 polymer ?
#
loop_
_entity_poly.entity_id
_entity_poly.type
_entity_poly.pdbx_seq_one_letter_code
_entity_poly.pdbx_strand_id
1 'polypeptide(L)'
;MIEAADPVTGRLRGTGAQLAALVKRGLAFRHPRPPHDHFLTPAGHRIREAGPGTPAGPAPDAGVFTARVGGEEEPPGTGADRRRQVHSAWQGLLELRRMTNPDGAADRPCAWERTHLVRAAALALEAAGHLPAGGGTDGYRVRATPQPEAVAVYAPDAGALADCAATLERAGWQAGEYTEPRTRARFVLASPRRV
;
A
#
# COMPACT_ATOMS: atom_id res chain seq x y z
N MET A 1 25.61 29.90 -7.58
CA MET A 1 24.39 29.30 -8.16
C MET A 1 24.63 27.81 -8.19
N ILE A 2 23.76 27.01 -7.57
CA ILE A 2 23.88 25.55 -7.60
C ILE A 2 23.16 25.10 -8.87
N GLU A 3 23.88 24.47 -9.80
CA GLU A 3 23.24 23.81 -10.93
C GLU A 3 22.47 22.59 -10.41
N ALA A 4 21.31 22.32 -11.02
CA ALA A 4 20.47 21.20 -10.62
C ALA A 4 21.28 19.91 -10.53
N ALA A 5 21.03 19.11 -9.49
CA ALA A 5 21.68 17.81 -9.33
C ALA A 5 21.39 16.94 -10.56
N ASP A 6 22.43 16.26 -11.06
CA ASP A 6 22.30 15.34 -12.18
C ASP A 6 21.18 14.32 -11.92
N PRO A 7 20.20 14.18 -12.83
CA PRO A 7 18.98 13.44 -12.56
C PRO A 7 19.18 11.92 -12.46
N VAL A 8 20.28 11.39 -13.01
CA VAL A 8 20.58 9.94 -13.03
C VAL A 8 21.52 9.56 -11.89
N THR A 9 22.46 10.43 -11.55
CA THR A 9 23.52 10.13 -10.57
C THR A 9 23.37 10.86 -9.23
N GLY A 10 22.49 11.87 -9.15
CA GLY A 10 22.32 12.70 -7.96
C GLY A 10 23.50 13.61 -7.64
N ARG A 11 24.46 13.75 -8.57
CA ARG A 11 25.67 14.56 -8.41
C ARG A 11 25.35 16.05 -8.40
N LEU A 12 25.80 16.75 -7.38
CA LEU A 12 25.63 18.19 -7.22
C LEU A 12 26.78 18.96 -7.88
N ARG A 13 26.44 20.04 -8.58
CA ARG A 13 27.40 21.00 -9.13
C ARG A 13 27.10 22.39 -8.56
N GLY A 14 28.07 23.03 -7.94
CA GLY A 14 27.90 24.33 -7.29
C GLY A 14 29.20 24.82 -6.66
N THR A 15 29.18 26.01 -6.06
CA THR A 15 30.37 26.55 -5.40
C THR A 15 30.68 25.77 -4.11
N GLY A 16 31.96 25.66 -3.75
CA GLY A 16 32.39 24.87 -2.58
C GLY A 16 31.68 25.27 -1.28
N ALA A 17 31.43 26.56 -1.06
CA ALA A 17 30.70 27.06 0.10
C ALA A 17 29.23 26.60 0.15
N GLN A 18 28.58 26.51 -1.01
CA GLN A 18 27.19 26.04 -1.13
C GLN A 18 27.08 24.54 -0.87
N LEU A 19 28.02 23.75 -1.41
CA LEU A 19 28.08 22.31 -1.18
C LEU A 19 28.42 21.98 0.28
N ALA A 20 29.35 22.70 0.89
CA ALA A 20 29.66 22.57 2.32
C ALA A 20 28.46 22.89 3.22
N ALA A 21 27.66 23.91 2.87
CA ALA A 21 26.44 24.25 3.61
C ALA A 21 25.36 23.16 3.51
N LEU A 22 25.26 22.46 2.38
CA LEU A 22 24.35 21.32 2.21
C LEU A 22 24.83 20.09 2.99
N VAL A 23 26.13 19.83 3.03
CA VAL A 23 26.73 18.76 3.85
C VAL A 23 26.50 19.03 5.33
N LYS A 24 26.70 20.28 5.79
CA LYS A 24 26.44 20.67 7.20
C LYS A 24 24.97 20.49 7.61
N ARG A 25 24.04 20.61 6.66
CA ARG A 25 22.59 20.39 6.85
C ARG A 25 22.17 18.92 6.66
N GLY A 26 23.11 18.01 6.37
CA GLY A 26 22.83 16.60 6.13
C GLY A 26 22.09 16.32 4.81
N LEU A 27 22.03 17.30 3.90
CA LEU A 27 21.31 17.20 2.63
C LEU A 27 22.18 16.71 1.48
N ALA A 28 23.50 16.75 1.66
CA ALA A 28 24.48 16.21 0.73
C ALA A 28 25.59 15.49 1.49
N PHE A 29 26.31 14.60 0.83
CA PHE A 29 27.54 14.01 1.35
C PHE A 29 28.65 14.08 0.30
N ARG A 30 29.91 14.09 0.77
CA ARG A 30 31.10 14.11 -0.08
C ARG A 30 31.59 12.67 -0.27
N HIS A 31 31.80 12.26 -1.51
CA HIS A 31 32.27 10.92 -1.81
C HIS A 31 33.74 10.77 -1.39
N PRO A 32 34.11 9.68 -0.70
CA PRO A 32 35.47 9.49 -0.19
C PRO A 32 36.50 9.24 -1.30
N ARG A 33 36.10 8.73 -2.48
CA ARG A 33 37.03 8.56 -3.60
C ARG A 33 37.22 9.87 -4.39
N PRO A 34 38.45 10.18 -4.84
CA PRO A 34 38.70 11.21 -5.84
C PRO A 34 37.80 10.99 -7.08
N PRO A 35 37.20 12.04 -7.68
CA PRO A 35 37.48 13.47 -7.49
C PRO A 35 36.70 14.15 -6.35
N HIS A 36 36.16 13.39 -5.38
CA HIS A 36 35.43 13.89 -4.21
C HIS A 36 34.16 14.66 -4.54
N ASP A 37 33.38 14.10 -5.44
CA ASP A 37 32.09 14.65 -5.83
C ASP A 37 31.08 14.66 -4.68
N HIS A 38 30.15 15.62 -4.75
CA HIS A 38 29.09 15.78 -3.77
C HIS A 38 27.79 15.23 -4.33
N PHE A 39 27.08 14.45 -3.52
CA PHE A 39 25.83 13.80 -3.90
C PHE A 39 24.75 14.14 -2.89
N LEU A 40 23.50 14.21 -3.34
CA LEU A 40 22.36 14.37 -2.43
C LEU A 40 22.22 13.14 -1.53
N THR A 41 21.85 13.39 -0.27
CA THR A 41 21.38 12.33 0.62
C THR A 41 19.90 12.05 0.34
N PRO A 42 19.32 10.94 0.84
CA PRO A 42 17.88 10.72 0.78
C PRO A 42 17.05 11.88 1.35
N ALA A 43 17.57 12.63 2.33
CA ALA A 43 16.92 13.84 2.83
C ALA A 43 17.00 15.00 1.83
N GLY A 44 18.14 15.19 1.15
CA GLY A 44 18.29 16.18 0.08
C GLY A 44 17.40 15.91 -1.13
N HIS A 45 17.24 14.64 -1.52
CA HIS A 45 16.30 14.24 -2.57
C HIS A 45 14.85 14.59 -2.23
N ARG A 46 14.41 14.31 -1.00
CA ARG A 46 13.05 14.65 -0.53
C ARG A 46 12.74 16.14 -0.56
N ILE A 47 13.69 17.00 -0.13
CA ILE A 47 13.49 18.45 -0.16
C ILE A 47 13.45 18.99 -1.59
N ARG A 48 14.24 18.39 -2.50
CA ARG A 48 14.20 18.72 -3.92
C ARG A 48 12.85 18.36 -4.54
N GLU A 49 12.32 17.19 -4.22
CA GLU A 49 11.05 16.68 -4.76
C GLU A 49 9.82 17.37 -4.17
N ALA A 50 9.88 17.74 -2.89
CA ALA A 50 8.78 18.45 -2.21
C ALA A 50 8.58 19.88 -2.74
N GLY A 51 9.60 20.49 -3.37
CA GLY A 51 9.57 21.92 -3.68
C GLY A 51 9.45 22.80 -2.42
N PRO A 52 9.58 24.13 -2.54
CA PRO A 52 9.40 25.00 -1.39
C PRO A 52 7.90 25.16 -1.07
N GLY A 53 7.37 24.36 -0.15
CA GLY A 53 6.01 24.56 0.37
C GLY A 53 5.43 23.40 1.19
N THR A 54 5.31 23.64 2.51
CA THR A 54 4.42 22.97 3.47
C THR A 54 4.88 21.63 4.07
N PRO A 55 4.94 21.50 5.42
CA PRO A 55 5.32 20.26 6.08
C PRO A 55 4.17 19.23 5.97
N ALA A 56 4.38 18.19 5.18
CA ALA A 56 3.54 17.01 5.21
C ALA A 56 3.79 16.23 6.51
N GLY A 57 2.70 15.85 7.19
CA GLY A 57 2.73 14.84 8.25
C GLY A 57 3.36 13.52 7.77
N PRO A 58 3.61 12.56 8.66
CA PRO A 58 4.42 11.39 8.36
C PRO A 58 3.91 10.68 7.10
N ALA A 59 4.73 10.71 6.05
CA ALA A 59 4.45 10.02 4.80
C ALA A 59 4.33 8.52 5.09
N PRO A 60 3.33 7.82 4.53
CA PRO A 60 3.31 6.37 4.57
C PRO A 60 4.55 5.83 3.84
N ASP A 61 5.10 4.73 4.33
CA ASP A 61 6.31 4.06 3.84
C ASP A 61 6.28 3.82 2.32
N ALA A 62 6.76 4.78 1.53
CA ALA A 62 6.69 4.78 0.06
C ALA A 62 7.62 3.73 -0.62
N GLY A 63 8.12 2.75 0.13
CA GLY A 63 8.91 1.62 -0.38
C GLY A 63 8.29 0.25 -0.12
N VAL A 64 7.20 0.15 0.67
CA VAL A 64 6.55 -1.12 1.01
C VAL A 64 5.22 -1.19 0.28
N PHE A 65 5.00 -2.27 -0.48
CA PHE A 65 3.72 -2.49 -1.14
C PHE A 65 2.57 -2.41 -0.12
N THR A 66 1.57 -1.61 -0.43
CA THR A 66 0.36 -1.47 0.36
C THR A 66 -0.86 -1.79 -0.49
N ALA A 67 -1.68 -2.73 -0.02
CA ALA A 67 -2.99 -3.00 -0.60
C ALA A 67 -3.91 -1.80 -0.33
N ARG A 68 -4.62 -1.35 -1.37
CA ARG A 68 -5.59 -0.26 -1.30
C ARG A 68 -6.88 -0.79 -0.72
N VAL A 69 -7.33 -0.17 0.35
CA VAL A 69 -8.52 -0.61 1.11
C VAL A 69 -9.78 0.07 0.60
N GLY A 70 -9.65 1.05 -0.29
CA GLY A 70 -10.77 1.83 -0.80
C GLY A 70 -11.00 3.07 0.05
N GLY A 71 -10.88 4.23 -0.57
CA GLY A 71 -10.94 5.54 0.09
C GLY A 71 -9.68 6.36 0.02
N GLU A 72 -8.64 5.85 -0.62
CA GLU A 72 -7.47 6.65 -0.96
C GLU A 72 -7.87 7.77 -1.93
N GLU A 73 -7.35 8.97 -1.67
CA GLU A 73 -7.64 10.17 -2.48
C GLU A 73 -6.93 10.12 -3.83
N GLU A 74 -5.70 9.61 -3.85
CA GLU A 74 -4.99 9.33 -5.08
C GLU A 74 -5.69 8.19 -5.84
N PRO A 75 -5.82 8.26 -7.17
CA PRO A 75 -6.36 7.15 -7.93
C PRO A 75 -5.49 5.90 -7.78
N PRO A 76 -6.08 4.69 -7.94
CA PRO A 76 -5.29 3.46 -8.10
C PRO A 76 -4.21 3.67 -9.17
N GLY A 77 -2.95 3.36 -8.85
CA GLY A 77 -1.89 3.37 -9.86
C GLY A 77 -2.32 2.47 -11.01
N THR A 78 -2.49 3.04 -12.19
CA THR A 78 -3.09 2.32 -13.32
C THR A 78 -2.02 1.52 -14.06
N GLY A 79 -2.38 0.33 -14.54
CA GLY A 79 -1.57 -0.41 -15.52
C GLY A 79 -1.01 -1.76 -15.06
N ALA A 80 -0.09 -2.30 -15.87
CA ALA A 80 0.53 -3.60 -15.65
C ALA A 80 1.42 -3.62 -14.40
N ASP A 81 1.96 -2.49 -13.99
CA ASP A 81 2.90 -2.37 -12.87
C ASP A 81 2.22 -2.65 -11.54
N ARG A 82 1.05 -2.04 -11.28
CA ARG A 82 0.24 -2.33 -10.08
C ARG A 82 -0.18 -3.80 -10.06
N ARG A 83 -0.62 -4.35 -11.20
CA ARG A 83 -0.98 -5.77 -11.30
C ARG A 83 0.18 -6.69 -10.94
N ARG A 84 1.39 -6.40 -11.41
CA ARG A 84 2.60 -7.17 -11.02
C ARG A 84 2.90 -7.06 -9.53
N GLN A 85 2.81 -5.85 -8.97
CA GLN A 85 3.05 -5.65 -7.53
C GLN A 85 2.01 -6.39 -6.67
N VAL A 86 0.73 -6.29 -7.00
CA VAL A 86 -0.36 -7.00 -6.33
C VAL A 86 -0.16 -8.51 -6.45
N HIS A 87 0.18 -9.01 -7.64
CA HIS A 87 0.47 -10.42 -7.84
C HIS A 87 1.64 -10.90 -6.98
N SER A 88 2.77 -10.19 -6.97
CA SER A 88 3.92 -10.52 -6.14
C SER A 88 3.59 -10.51 -4.64
N ALA A 89 2.83 -9.51 -4.18
CA ALA A 89 2.38 -9.43 -2.80
C ALA A 89 1.45 -10.59 -2.42
N TRP A 90 0.53 -10.97 -3.32
CA TRP A 90 -0.35 -12.12 -3.14
C TRP A 90 0.42 -13.44 -3.08
N GLN A 91 1.39 -13.66 -3.98
CA GLN A 91 2.25 -14.85 -3.92
C GLN A 91 3.06 -14.90 -2.63
N GLY A 92 3.61 -13.76 -2.19
CA GLY A 92 4.30 -13.67 -0.90
C GLY A 92 3.39 -14.00 0.29
N LEU A 93 2.12 -13.60 0.23
CA LEU A 93 1.13 -13.94 1.25
C LEU A 93 0.81 -15.43 1.27
N LEU A 94 0.59 -16.05 0.11
CA LEU A 94 0.34 -17.49 0.00
C LEU A 94 1.53 -18.31 0.51
N GLU A 95 2.76 -17.86 0.23
CA GLU A 95 3.96 -18.50 0.76
C GLU A 95 4.05 -18.33 2.28
N LEU A 96 3.73 -17.15 2.82
CA LEU A 96 3.64 -16.94 4.25
C LEU A 96 2.61 -17.88 4.90
N ARG A 97 1.45 -18.08 4.29
CA ARG A 97 0.45 -19.06 4.75
C ARG A 97 1.03 -20.47 4.78
N ARG A 98 1.65 -20.91 3.67
CA ARG A 98 2.29 -22.24 3.57
C ARG A 98 3.36 -22.46 4.64
N MET A 99 4.13 -21.43 4.98
CA MET A 99 5.21 -21.52 5.97
C MET A 99 4.73 -21.45 7.42
N THR A 100 3.62 -20.77 7.70
CA THR A 100 3.20 -20.43 9.08
C THR A 100 1.96 -21.15 9.56
N ASN A 101 1.14 -21.68 8.65
CA ASN A 101 0.02 -22.53 9.04
C ASN A 101 0.55 -23.91 9.47
N PRO A 102 0.08 -24.48 10.60
CA PRO A 102 0.62 -25.72 11.15
C PRO A 102 0.59 -26.93 10.21
N ASP A 103 -0.38 -26.97 9.30
CA ASP A 103 -0.56 -28.01 8.28
C ASP A 103 -0.10 -27.58 6.88
N GLY A 104 0.53 -26.41 6.77
CA GLY A 104 1.02 -25.85 5.51
C GLY A 104 -0.07 -25.42 4.53
N ALA A 105 -1.33 -25.34 4.97
CA ALA A 105 -2.45 -24.97 4.10
C ALA A 105 -2.31 -23.52 3.61
N ALA A 106 -2.35 -23.30 2.29
CA ALA A 106 -2.26 -21.96 1.68
C ALA A 106 -3.62 -21.33 1.38
N ASP A 107 -4.70 -22.11 1.48
CA ASP A 107 -6.07 -21.68 1.22
C ASP A 107 -6.69 -20.88 2.36
N ARG A 108 -6.13 -20.95 3.58
CA ARG A 108 -6.65 -20.28 4.78
C ARG A 108 -5.76 -19.14 5.28
N PRO A 109 -6.34 -18.02 5.76
CA PRO A 109 -5.56 -16.92 6.28
C PRO A 109 -4.73 -17.30 7.52
N CYS A 110 -3.46 -16.90 7.52
CA CYS A 110 -2.52 -17.21 8.60
C CYS A 110 -2.57 -16.21 9.77
N ALA A 111 -1.73 -16.41 10.79
CA ALA A 111 -1.71 -15.56 11.99
C ALA A 111 -1.40 -14.08 11.70
N TRP A 112 -0.55 -13.80 10.70
CA TRP A 112 -0.26 -12.42 10.30
C TRP A 112 -1.50 -11.74 9.70
N GLU A 113 -2.26 -12.43 8.84
CA GLU A 113 -3.48 -11.88 8.25
C GLU A 113 -4.54 -11.58 9.31
N ARG A 114 -4.64 -12.41 10.35
CA ARG A 114 -5.56 -12.20 11.48
C ARG A 114 -5.28 -10.93 12.27
N THR A 115 -4.03 -10.45 12.27
CA THR A 115 -3.66 -9.16 12.90
C THR A 115 -3.73 -7.98 11.92
N HIS A 116 -3.97 -8.25 10.63
CA HIS A 116 -3.97 -7.27 9.54
C HIS A 116 -5.21 -7.39 8.62
N LEU A 117 -6.37 -7.70 9.20
CA LEU A 117 -7.56 -8.16 8.47
C LEU A 117 -7.96 -7.26 7.29
N VAL A 118 -8.01 -5.95 7.48
CA VAL A 118 -8.41 -4.98 6.45
C VAL A 118 -7.47 -5.05 5.25
N ARG A 119 -6.16 -5.07 5.51
CA ARG A 119 -5.13 -5.14 4.46
C ARG A 119 -5.12 -6.51 3.76
N ALA A 120 -5.31 -7.59 4.52
CA ALA A 120 -5.37 -8.94 3.98
C ALA A 120 -6.59 -9.15 3.06
N ALA A 121 -7.77 -8.70 3.47
CA ALA A 121 -8.99 -8.77 2.66
C ALA A 121 -8.88 -7.90 1.41
N ALA A 122 -8.37 -6.67 1.54
CA ALA A 122 -8.15 -5.79 0.39
C ALA A 122 -7.18 -6.41 -0.63
N LEU A 123 -6.08 -7.02 -0.17
CA LEU A 123 -5.12 -7.68 -1.04
C LEU A 123 -5.75 -8.86 -1.81
N ALA A 124 -6.57 -9.67 -1.13
CA ALA A 124 -7.29 -10.77 -1.79
C ALA A 124 -8.25 -10.26 -2.88
N LEU A 125 -8.93 -9.13 -2.63
CA LEU A 125 -9.82 -8.50 -3.60
C LEU A 125 -9.03 -7.93 -4.79
N GLU A 126 -7.96 -7.16 -4.58
CA GLU A 126 -7.13 -6.65 -5.68
C GLU A 126 -6.50 -7.78 -6.50
N ALA A 127 -6.03 -8.84 -5.85
CA ALA A 127 -5.41 -9.98 -6.51
C ALA A 127 -6.38 -10.73 -7.44
N ALA A 128 -7.69 -10.68 -7.12
CA ALA A 128 -8.76 -11.20 -7.96
C ALA A 128 -9.26 -10.21 -9.02
N GLY A 129 -8.70 -8.99 -9.07
CA GLY A 129 -9.04 -7.97 -10.05
C GLY A 129 -10.17 -7.03 -9.65
N HIS A 130 -10.65 -7.07 -8.41
CA HIS A 130 -11.60 -6.07 -7.93
C HIS A 130 -10.94 -4.71 -7.83
N LEU A 131 -11.65 -3.66 -8.23
CA LEU A 131 -11.13 -2.30 -8.20
C LEU A 131 -11.42 -1.64 -6.83
N PRO A 132 -10.41 -1.06 -6.15
CA PRO A 132 -10.64 -0.28 -4.95
C PRO A 132 -11.34 1.03 -5.30
N ALA A 133 -12.29 1.45 -4.46
CA ALA A 133 -12.89 2.78 -4.57
C ALA A 133 -11.84 3.87 -4.29
N GLY A 134 -11.75 4.92 -5.11
CA GLY A 134 -10.78 6.00 -4.90
C GLY A 134 -10.61 6.90 -6.11
N GLY A 135 -10.18 8.15 -5.89
CA GLY A 135 -9.97 9.13 -6.98
C GLY A 135 -11.18 9.33 -7.90
N GLY A 136 -12.40 9.24 -7.37
CA GLY A 136 -13.65 9.33 -8.14
C GLY A 136 -14.08 8.05 -8.86
N THR A 137 -13.36 6.94 -8.67
CA THR A 137 -13.72 5.61 -9.20
C THR A 137 -14.56 4.85 -8.17
N ASP A 138 -15.68 4.29 -8.62
CA ASP A 138 -16.48 3.36 -7.83
C ASP A 138 -15.79 2.01 -7.71
N GLY A 139 -15.91 1.36 -6.55
CA GLY A 139 -15.22 0.10 -6.29
C GLY A 139 -15.46 -0.42 -4.89
N TYR A 140 -14.71 -1.45 -4.50
CA TYR A 140 -14.84 -1.99 -3.16
C TYR A 140 -14.23 -1.03 -2.12
N ARG A 141 -14.74 -1.13 -0.90
CA ARG A 141 -14.16 -0.49 0.28
C ARG A 141 -14.17 -1.44 1.46
N VAL A 142 -13.00 -1.76 1.98
CA VAL A 142 -12.80 -2.59 3.17
C VAL A 142 -12.63 -1.70 4.40
N ARG A 143 -13.38 -1.98 5.45
CA ARG A 143 -13.32 -1.26 6.73
C ARG A 143 -13.19 -2.23 7.89
N ALA A 144 -12.52 -1.77 8.94
CA ALA A 144 -12.60 -2.43 10.23
C ALA A 144 -14.04 -2.37 10.77
N THR A 145 -14.41 -3.35 11.57
CA THR A 145 -15.71 -3.39 12.25
C THR A 145 -15.51 -3.39 13.76
N PRO A 146 -16.57 -3.09 14.55
CA PRO A 146 -16.53 -3.30 16.00
C PRO A 146 -16.33 -4.77 16.39
N GLN A 147 -16.59 -5.72 15.48
CA GLN A 147 -16.29 -7.13 15.71
C GLN A 147 -14.79 -7.36 15.45
N PRO A 148 -14.00 -7.75 16.46
CA PRO A 148 -12.54 -7.71 16.40
C PRO A 148 -11.92 -8.65 15.35
N GLU A 149 -12.65 -9.68 14.93
CA GLU A 149 -12.18 -10.69 13.96
C GLU A 149 -12.83 -10.54 12.57
N ALA A 150 -13.52 -9.43 12.30
CA ALA A 150 -14.26 -9.24 11.06
C ALA A 150 -14.00 -7.88 10.40
N VAL A 151 -14.07 -7.88 9.08
CA VAL A 151 -14.03 -6.70 8.21
C VAL A 151 -15.36 -6.53 7.50
N ALA A 152 -15.74 -5.29 7.24
CA ALA A 152 -16.88 -4.95 6.41
C ALA A 152 -16.39 -4.55 5.02
N VAL A 153 -16.94 -5.17 3.99
CA VAL A 153 -16.68 -4.84 2.58
C VAL A 153 -17.93 -4.23 1.98
N TYR A 154 -17.78 -3.03 1.44
CA TYR A 154 -18.80 -2.33 0.68
C TYR A 154 -18.43 -2.37 -0.79
N ALA A 155 -19.44 -2.33 -1.67
CA ALA A 155 -19.29 -2.29 -3.12
C ALA A 155 -20.42 -1.44 -3.72
N PRO A 156 -20.27 -0.96 -4.98
CA PRO A 156 -21.22 -0.03 -5.59
C PRO A 156 -22.61 -0.63 -5.82
N ASP A 157 -22.69 -1.93 -6.09
CA ASP A 157 -23.94 -2.65 -6.33
C ASP A 157 -23.92 -4.07 -5.74
N ALA A 158 -25.08 -4.72 -5.76
CA ALA A 158 -25.27 -6.05 -5.17
C ALA A 158 -24.48 -7.16 -5.89
N GLY A 159 -24.27 -7.05 -7.21
CA GLY A 159 -23.49 -8.01 -7.97
C GLY A 159 -22.01 -7.91 -7.61
N ALA A 160 -21.46 -6.70 -7.64
CA ALA A 160 -20.09 -6.44 -7.21
C ALA A 160 -19.84 -6.87 -5.75
N LEU A 161 -20.85 -6.69 -4.88
CA LEU A 161 -20.79 -7.13 -3.49
C LEU A 161 -20.76 -8.67 -3.36
N ALA A 162 -21.58 -9.37 -4.13
CA ALA A 162 -21.60 -10.83 -4.19
C ALA A 162 -20.26 -11.39 -4.74
N ASP A 163 -19.70 -10.76 -5.77
CA ASP A 163 -18.40 -11.17 -6.34
C ASP A 163 -17.25 -10.97 -5.34
N CYS A 164 -17.30 -9.89 -4.55
CA CYS A 164 -16.37 -9.67 -3.42
C CYS A 164 -16.51 -10.78 -2.38
N ALA A 165 -17.74 -11.14 -1.99
CA ALA A 165 -17.99 -12.23 -1.04
C ALA A 165 -17.41 -13.56 -1.54
N ALA A 166 -17.74 -13.96 -2.77
CA ALA A 166 -17.26 -15.19 -3.38
C ALA A 166 -15.72 -15.22 -3.49
N THR A 167 -15.10 -14.05 -3.71
CA THR A 167 -13.63 -13.93 -3.74
C THR A 167 -13.00 -14.16 -2.37
N LEU A 168 -13.57 -13.56 -1.34
CA LEU A 168 -13.09 -13.75 0.03
C LEU A 168 -13.29 -15.20 0.49
N GLU A 169 -14.40 -15.83 0.11
CA GLU A 169 -14.63 -17.25 0.39
C GLU A 169 -13.59 -18.16 -0.26
N ARG A 170 -13.26 -17.92 -1.53
CA ARG A 170 -12.16 -18.63 -2.23
C ARG A 170 -10.80 -18.38 -1.59
N ALA A 171 -10.61 -17.25 -0.91
CA ALA A 171 -9.38 -16.89 -0.20
C ALA A 171 -9.32 -17.41 1.25
N GLY A 172 -10.31 -18.22 1.67
CA GLY A 172 -10.38 -18.85 3.00
C GLY A 172 -11.09 -18.03 4.06
N TRP A 173 -11.90 -17.06 3.67
CA TRP A 173 -12.75 -16.29 4.58
C TRP A 173 -14.16 -16.89 4.64
N GLN A 174 -14.86 -16.68 5.74
CA GLN A 174 -16.31 -16.82 5.79
C GLN A 174 -16.90 -15.43 5.54
N ALA A 175 -17.80 -15.31 4.58
CA ALA A 175 -18.42 -14.06 4.18
C ALA A 175 -19.93 -14.19 4.28
N GLY A 176 -20.60 -13.16 4.80
CA GLY A 176 -22.06 -13.08 4.83
C GLY A 176 -22.51 -11.68 4.46
N GLU A 177 -23.60 -11.58 3.72
CA GLU A 177 -24.21 -10.29 3.41
C GLU A 177 -25.07 -9.78 4.56
N TYR A 178 -24.92 -8.50 4.87
CA TYR A 178 -25.66 -7.79 5.90
C TYR A 178 -26.20 -6.49 5.33
N THR A 179 -27.33 -6.05 5.90
CA THR A 179 -27.90 -4.73 5.62
C THR A 179 -27.85 -3.93 6.91
N GLU A 180 -27.21 -2.77 6.86
CA GLU A 180 -27.16 -1.88 8.01
C GLU A 180 -28.58 -1.36 8.31
N PRO A 181 -29.10 -1.50 9.55
CA PRO A 181 -30.49 -1.16 9.86
C PRO A 181 -30.87 0.30 9.61
N ARG A 182 -29.92 1.22 9.84
CA ARG A 182 -30.16 2.67 9.77
C ARG A 182 -30.02 3.24 8.37
N THR A 183 -28.93 2.92 7.69
CA THR A 183 -28.60 3.47 6.36
C THR A 183 -29.14 2.62 5.22
N ARG A 184 -29.57 1.38 5.52
CA ARG A 184 -29.89 0.34 4.54
C ARG A 184 -28.72 0.00 3.60
N ALA A 185 -27.50 0.43 3.93
CA ALA A 185 -26.31 0.09 3.18
C ALA A 185 -26.07 -1.43 3.27
N ARG A 186 -25.91 -2.06 2.12
CA ARG A 186 -25.52 -3.48 2.03
C ARG A 186 -24.01 -3.58 2.12
N PHE A 187 -23.54 -4.56 2.87
CA PHE A 187 -22.12 -4.86 3.00
C PHE A 187 -21.92 -6.35 3.27
N VAL A 188 -20.72 -6.81 3.02
CA VAL A 188 -20.29 -8.18 3.36
C VAL A 188 -19.48 -8.10 4.63
N LEU A 189 -19.88 -8.86 5.64
CA LEU A 189 -19.07 -9.09 6.83
C LEU A 189 -18.23 -10.34 6.58
N ALA A 190 -16.90 -10.17 6.58
CA ALA A 190 -15.97 -11.26 6.32
C ALA A 190 -15.03 -11.47 7.50
N SER A 191 -14.78 -12.74 7.83
CA SER A 191 -13.81 -13.13 8.87
C SER A 191 -12.99 -14.34 8.42
N PRO A 192 -11.72 -14.50 8.85
CA PRO A 192 -10.93 -15.67 8.50
C PRO A 192 -11.53 -16.98 9.03
N ARG A 193 -11.60 -18.03 8.20
CA ARG A 193 -12.01 -19.36 8.68
C ARG A 193 -11.03 -19.86 9.73
N ARG A 194 -11.55 -20.57 10.75
CA ARG A 194 -10.73 -21.12 11.85
C ARG A 194 -10.31 -22.58 11.61
N VAL A 195 -10.89 -23.25 10.61
CA VAL A 195 -10.74 -24.68 10.30
C VAL A 195 -10.57 -24.90 8.81
#